data_AF-A0A1V1PCA6-F1
#
_entry.id   AF-A0A1V1PCA6-F1
#
_cell.length_a   1.000
_cell.length_b   1.000
_cell.length_c   1.000
_cell.angle_alpha   90.00
_cell.angle_beta   90.00
_cell.angle_gamma   90.00
#
_symmetry.space_group_name_H-M   'P 1'
#
loop_
_entity.id
_entity.type
_entity.pdbx_description
1 polymer ?
#
loop_
_entity_poly.entity_id
_entity_poly.type
_entity_poly.pdbx_seq_one_letter_code
_entity_poly.pdbx_strand_id
1 'polypeptide(L)'
;MGLSDNGLVTRQGFNYVFDPKTCEYCPGFCCCGESGFVWINQNDIHRISSFLSIPVIDCIQHYLRRINNRYSAQEYYTPSGLACIFFDSVVKHCQIYTVRPAQCRSYPFWDCFKNNLELCVDECPGVRSLCPDSI
;
A
#
# COMPACT_ATOMS: atom_id res chain seq x y z
N MET A 1 -8.53 -2.80 -14.82
CA MET A 1 -7.54 -1.70 -14.75
C MET A 1 -7.12 -1.43 -16.17
N GLY A 2 -7.35 -0.22 -16.69
CA GLY A 2 -6.82 0.20 -17.98
C GLY A 2 -5.50 0.91 -17.73
N LEU A 3 -4.41 0.42 -18.32
CA LEU A 3 -3.15 1.16 -18.40
C LEU A 3 -3.33 2.17 -19.54
N SER A 4 -3.07 3.45 -19.30
CA SER A 4 -2.91 4.41 -20.40
C SER A 4 -1.51 4.26 -21.00
N ASP A 5 -1.34 4.68 -22.26
CA ASP A 5 -0.13 4.52 -23.09
C ASP A 5 1.18 5.05 -22.44
N ASN A 6 1.09 5.78 -21.33
CA ASN A 6 2.21 6.37 -20.60
C ASN A 6 2.56 5.65 -19.27
N GLY A 7 1.98 4.47 -18.99
CA GLY A 7 2.28 3.70 -17.76
C GLY A 7 1.59 4.22 -16.50
N LEU A 8 0.66 5.16 -16.64
CA LEU A 8 -0.16 5.68 -15.55
C LEU A 8 -1.35 4.75 -15.29
N VAL A 9 -1.71 4.62 -14.02
CA VAL A 9 -2.83 3.79 -13.57
C VAL A 9 -4.05 4.67 -13.36
N THR A 10 -5.17 4.26 -13.93
CA THR A 10 -6.48 4.87 -13.69
C THR A 10 -7.46 3.83 -13.15
N ARG A 11 -8.47 4.31 -12.42
CA ARG A 11 -9.55 3.46 -11.91
C ARG A 11 -10.89 4.16 -12.07
N GLN A 12 -11.88 3.43 -12.58
CA GLN A 12 -13.23 3.95 -12.74
C GLN A 12 -13.77 4.49 -11.41
N GLY A 13 -14.34 5.69 -11.46
CA GLY A 13 -14.89 6.39 -10.30
C GLY A 13 -13.91 7.32 -9.58
N PHE A 14 -12.64 7.37 -9.98
CA PHE A 14 -11.65 8.31 -9.44
C PHE A 14 -11.30 9.38 -10.47
N ASN A 15 -11.14 10.63 -10.02
CA ASN A 15 -10.83 11.81 -10.84
C ASN A 15 -9.32 12.15 -10.84
N TYR A 16 -8.47 11.14 -10.66
CA TYR A 16 -7.01 11.29 -10.65
C TYR A 16 -6.32 10.07 -11.24
N VAL A 17 -5.05 10.24 -11.57
CA VAL A 17 -4.13 9.16 -11.98
C VAL A 17 -3.14 8.85 -10.88
N PHE A 18 -2.61 7.64 -10.91
CA PHE A 18 -1.46 7.25 -10.11
C PHE A 18 -0.28 6.89 -11.01
N ASP A 19 0.89 7.41 -10.69
CA ASP A 19 2.17 7.08 -11.32
C ASP A 19 2.94 6.05 -10.46
N PRO A 20 2.99 4.77 -10.87
CA PRO A 20 3.67 3.75 -10.10
C PRO A 20 5.18 3.96 -9.98
N LYS A 21 5.81 4.69 -10.92
CA LYS A 21 7.25 4.96 -10.89
C LYS A 21 7.64 5.79 -9.68
N THR A 22 6.69 6.56 -9.13
CA THR A 22 6.93 7.30 -7.89
C THR A 22 7.28 6.38 -6.72
N CYS A 23 6.85 5.11 -6.72
CA CYS A 23 7.26 4.16 -5.69
C CYS A 23 8.75 3.79 -5.70
N GLU A 24 9.49 4.06 -6.79
CA GLU A 24 10.93 3.77 -6.88
C GLU A 24 11.79 4.71 -6.02
N TYR A 25 11.28 5.92 -5.74
CA TYR A 25 12.01 6.95 -5.00
C TYR A 25 11.21 7.57 -3.84
N CYS A 26 9.93 7.20 -3.68
CA CYS A 26 9.12 7.62 -2.55
C CYS A 26 9.71 7.10 -1.22
N PRO A 27 9.69 7.88 -0.13
CA PRO A 27 10.12 7.43 1.19
C PRO A 27 9.30 6.29 1.83
N GLY A 28 8.27 5.79 1.14
CA GLY A 28 7.41 4.73 1.66
C GLY A 28 6.24 5.22 2.52
N PHE A 29 5.66 6.40 2.22
CA PHE A 29 4.56 6.99 3.01
C PHE A 29 3.37 6.05 3.22
N CYS A 30 3.10 5.12 2.29
CA CYS A 30 2.02 4.15 2.44
C CYS A 30 2.33 3.00 3.43
N CYS A 31 3.57 2.91 3.93
CA CYS A 31 4.05 1.86 4.83
C CYS A 31 4.57 2.41 6.18
N CYS A 32 4.68 3.73 6.34
CA CYS A 32 5.27 4.39 7.49
C CYS A 32 4.47 5.61 7.92
N GLY A 33 4.48 5.91 9.23
CA GLY A 33 3.81 7.08 9.80
C GLY A 33 3.11 6.73 11.11
N GLU A 34 1.85 7.11 11.22
CA GLU A 34 0.99 6.75 12.35
C GLU A 34 0.60 5.26 12.32
N SER A 35 0.18 4.72 13.47
CA SER A 35 -0.29 3.33 13.54
C SER A 35 -1.54 3.15 12.69
N GLY A 36 -1.57 2.08 11.89
CA GLY A 36 -2.67 1.77 11.01
C GLY A 36 -3.01 0.28 10.99
N PHE A 37 -3.97 -0.06 10.12
CA PHE A 37 -4.37 -1.45 9.88
C PHE A 37 -4.18 -1.79 8.42
N VAL A 38 -3.25 -2.71 8.15
CA VAL A 38 -3.11 -3.37 6.85
C VAL A 38 -3.78 -4.73 6.97
N TRP A 39 -5.06 -4.79 6.62
CA TRP A 39 -5.86 -6.01 6.73
C TRP A 39 -5.39 -7.08 5.75
N ILE A 40 -5.09 -8.26 6.30
CA ILE A 40 -4.60 -9.42 5.56
C ILE A 40 -5.69 -10.49 5.59
N ASN A 41 -6.20 -10.87 4.40
CA ASN A 41 -7.13 -12.00 4.29
C ASN A 41 -6.38 -13.32 4.04
N GLN A 42 -7.08 -14.44 4.10
CA GLN A 42 -6.47 -15.77 3.94
C GLN A 42 -5.72 -15.95 2.61
N ASN A 43 -6.22 -15.38 1.51
CA ASN A 43 -5.53 -15.43 0.21
C ASN A 43 -4.26 -14.57 0.20
N ASP A 44 -4.23 -13.45 0.92
CA ASP A 44 -3.00 -12.69 1.13
C ASP A 44 -1.99 -13.49 1.97
N ILE A 45 -2.42 -14.17 3.03
CA ILE A 45 -1.55 -15.02 3.87
C ILE A 45 -0.88 -16.11 3.03
N HIS A 46 -1.66 -16.85 2.21
CA HIS A 46 -1.11 -17.91 1.36
C HIS A 46 -0.10 -17.38 0.34
N ARG A 47 -0.34 -16.20 -0.25
CA ARG A 47 0.59 -15.60 -1.20
C ARG A 47 1.87 -15.10 -0.54
N ILE A 48 1.74 -14.46 0.63
CA ILE A 48 2.89 -13.94 1.37
C ILE A 48 3.76 -15.09 1.88
N SER A 49 3.15 -16.12 2.50
CA SER A 49 3.87 -17.31 2.95
C SER A 49 4.60 -18.03 1.81
N SER A 50 3.95 -18.21 0.66
CA SER A 50 4.57 -18.81 -0.52
C SER A 50 5.74 -17.97 -1.05
N PHE A 51 5.58 -16.64 -1.10
CA PHE A 51 6.64 -15.73 -1.53
C PHE A 51 7.86 -15.74 -0.60
N LEU A 52 7.61 -15.77 0.71
CA LEU A 52 8.66 -15.85 1.73
C LEU A 52 9.23 -17.26 1.88
N SER A 53 8.65 -18.26 1.21
CA SER A 53 9.02 -19.68 1.33
C SER A 53 8.97 -20.21 2.78
N ILE A 54 7.93 -19.80 3.52
CA ILE A 54 7.70 -20.24 4.91
C ILE A 54 6.32 -20.89 5.06
N PRO A 55 6.13 -21.76 6.07
CA PRO A 55 4.81 -22.23 6.46
C PRO A 55 3.82 -21.11 6.75
N VAL A 56 2.54 -21.34 6.45
CA VAL A 56 1.45 -20.40 6.74
C VAL A 56 1.38 -20.03 8.23
N ILE A 57 1.62 -21.00 9.11
CA ILE A 57 1.59 -20.77 10.56
C ILE A 57 2.68 -19.79 11.00
N ASP A 58 3.89 -19.93 10.47
CA ASP A 58 5.02 -19.04 10.74
C ASP A 58 4.76 -17.64 10.17
N CYS A 59 4.16 -17.57 8.98
CA CYS A 59 3.74 -16.29 8.40
C CYS A 59 2.77 -15.54 9.32
N ILE A 60 1.78 -16.24 9.89
CA ILE A 60 0.81 -15.65 10.81
C ILE A 60 1.50 -15.20 12.10
N GLN A 61 2.36 -16.04 12.68
CA GLN A 61 3.00 -15.77 13.96
C GLN A 61 4.00 -14.62 13.89
N HIS A 62 4.82 -14.56 12.84
CA HIS A 62 5.92 -13.61 12.74
C HIS A 62 5.56 -12.27 12.10
N TYR A 63 4.56 -12.24 11.21
CA TYR A 63 4.27 -11.03 10.44
C TYR A 63 2.89 -10.44 10.70
N LEU A 64 1.98 -11.19 11.35
CA LEU A 64 0.60 -10.74 11.54
C LEU A 64 0.29 -10.54 13.02
N ARG A 65 -0.63 -9.62 13.28
CA ARG A 65 -1.28 -9.43 14.58
C ARG A 65 -2.77 -9.67 14.43
N ARG A 66 -3.36 -10.35 15.40
CA ARG A 66 -4.81 -10.59 15.44
C ARG A 66 -5.50 -9.43 16.13
N ILE A 67 -6.55 -8.91 15.49
CA ILE A 67 -7.39 -7.82 15.99
C ILE A 67 -8.83 -8.29 15.86
N ASN A 68 -9.46 -8.61 16.98
CA ASN A 68 -10.75 -9.30 17.02
C ASN A 68 -10.72 -10.58 16.15
N ASN A 69 -11.51 -10.59 15.07
CA ASN A 69 -11.65 -11.73 14.15
C ASN A 69 -10.88 -11.55 12.83
N ARG A 70 -9.95 -10.59 12.76
CA ARG A 70 -9.19 -10.27 11.54
C ARG A 70 -7.68 -10.24 11.81
N TYR A 71 -6.89 -10.41 10.77
CA TYR A 71 -5.44 -10.24 10.81
C TYR A 71 -5.04 -8.90 10.18
N SER A 72 -4.13 -8.19 10.84
CA SER A 72 -3.40 -7.06 10.28
C SER A 72 -1.92 -7.40 10.21
N ALA A 73 -1.17 -6.77 9.31
CA ALA A 73 0.29 -6.78 9.40
C ALA A 73 0.73 -6.20 10.76
N GLN A 74 1.83 -6.74 11.29
CA GLN A 74 2.53 -6.15 12.43
C GLN A 74 3.19 -4.83 12.04
N GLU A 75 3.48 -4.04 13.05
CA GLU A 75 4.19 -2.76 12.93
C GLU A 75 5.40 -2.78 13.88
N TYR A 76 6.44 -2.03 13.53
CA TYR A 76 7.62 -1.84 14.39
C TYR A 76 7.96 -0.35 14.49
N TYR A 77 8.61 0.02 15.59
CA TYR A 77 9.01 1.41 15.84
C TYR A 77 10.22 1.82 15.00
N THR A 78 10.16 3.03 14.48
CA THR A 78 11.21 3.74 13.76
C THR A 78 11.45 5.11 14.40
N PRO A 79 12.59 5.78 14.12
CA PRO A 79 12.81 7.14 14.60
C PRO A 79 11.74 8.16 14.17
N SER A 80 11.01 7.88 13.09
CA SER A 80 10.00 8.75 12.49
C SER A 80 8.54 8.32 12.75
N GLY A 81 8.31 7.32 13.62
CA GLY A 81 6.96 6.77 13.88
C GLY A 81 6.94 5.25 13.80
N LEU A 82 5.87 4.68 13.24
CA LEU A 82 5.73 3.25 13.01
C LEU A 82 5.96 2.90 11.54
N ALA A 83 6.37 1.66 11.29
CA ALA A 83 6.46 1.09 9.96
C ALA A 83 5.84 -0.32 9.92
N CYS A 84 5.21 -0.66 8.80
CA CYS A 84 4.72 -2.01 8.53
C CYS A 84 5.88 -3.00 8.54
N ILE A 85 5.69 -4.19 9.13
CA ILE A 85 6.71 -5.25 9.24
C ILE A 85 7.37 -5.67 7.92
N PHE A 86 6.69 -5.44 6.79
CA PHE A 86 7.23 -5.76 5.46
C PHE A 86 7.96 -4.59 4.80
N PHE A 87 8.14 -3.47 5.47
CA PHE A 87 8.85 -2.31 4.95
C PHE A 87 10.36 -2.42 5.23
N ASP A 88 11.16 -2.17 4.21
CA ASP A 88 12.61 -2.01 4.36
C ASP A 88 12.93 -0.53 4.50
N SER A 89 13.39 -0.09 5.67
CA SER A 89 13.69 1.33 5.92
C SER A 89 15.00 1.81 5.28
N VAL A 90 15.90 0.91 4.87
CA VAL A 90 17.15 1.25 4.20
C VAL A 90 16.89 1.49 2.72
N VAL A 91 16.19 0.53 2.08
CA VAL A 91 15.82 0.61 0.65
C VAL A 91 14.59 1.51 0.44
N LYS A 92 13.84 1.80 1.51
CA LYS A 92 12.56 2.54 1.51
C LYS A 92 11.50 1.91 0.63
N HIS A 93 11.44 0.58 0.63
CA HIS A 93 10.55 -0.18 -0.24
C HIS A 93 9.92 -1.37 0.49
N CYS A 94 8.74 -1.78 0.04
CA CYS A 94 8.08 -2.98 0.58
C CYS A 94 8.80 -4.24 0.08
N GLN A 95 9.20 -5.11 1.00
CA GLN A 95 9.91 -6.36 0.69
C GLN A 95 9.01 -7.39 0.00
N ILE A 96 7.69 -7.31 0.19
CA ILE A 96 6.70 -8.18 -0.45
C ILE A 96 5.94 -7.48 -1.59
N TYR A 97 6.56 -6.50 -2.26
CA TYR A 97 5.86 -5.60 -3.20
C TYR A 97 5.00 -6.32 -4.26
N THR A 98 5.50 -7.43 -4.80
CA THR A 98 4.83 -8.23 -5.84
C THR A 98 3.60 -8.99 -5.32
N VAL A 99 3.60 -9.34 -4.03
CA VAL A 99 2.52 -10.08 -3.36
C VAL A 99 1.80 -9.24 -2.30
N ARG A 100 1.92 -7.90 -2.38
CA ARG A 100 1.28 -6.94 -1.48
C ARG A 100 -0.16 -7.32 -1.13
N PRO A 101 -0.64 -7.09 0.09
CA PRO A 101 -2.03 -7.37 0.46
C PRO A 101 -3.03 -6.64 -0.43
N ALA A 102 -4.28 -7.12 -0.51
CA ALA A 102 -5.30 -6.50 -1.36
C ALA A 102 -5.52 -5.01 -1.04
N GLN A 103 -5.52 -4.66 0.25
CA GLN A 103 -5.62 -3.26 0.69
C GLN A 103 -4.47 -2.41 0.12
N CYS A 104 -3.22 -2.85 0.29
CA CYS A 104 -2.04 -2.15 -0.23
C CYS A 104 -2.02 -2.05 -1.76
N ARG A 105 -2.45 -3.09 -2.49
CA ARG A 105 -2.54 -3.05 -3.97
C ARG A 105 -3.60 -2.08 -4.47
N SER A 106 -4.65 -1.86 -3.68
CA SER A 106 -5.73 -0.95 -4.07
C SER A 106 -5.42 0.52 -3.79
N TYR A 107 -4.39 0.82 -2.99
CA TYR A 107 -3.89 2.18 -2.79
C TYR A 107 -3.25 2.71 -4.09
N PRO A 108 -3.40 4.01 -4.43
CA PRO A 108 -4.12 5.05 -3.70
C PRO A 108 -5.62 5.14 -4.05
N PHE A 109 -6.23 4.13 -4.65
CA PHE A 109 -7.65 4.14 -5.06
C PHE A 109 -8.58 3.53 -4.01
N TRP A 110 -8.52 4.05 -2.78
CA TRP A 110 -9.48 3.71 -1.71
C TRP A 110 -10.69 4.62 -1.76
N ASP A 111 -11.87 4.11 -1.37
CA ASP A 111 -13.13 4.85 -1.48
C ASP A 111 -13.11 6.18 -0.68
N CYS A 112 -12.33 6.28 0.40
CA CYS A 112 -12.16 7.52 1.17
C CYS A 112 -11.53 8.66 0.36
N PHE A 113 -10.72 8.36 -0.67
CA PHE A 113 -10.08 9.35 -1.53
C PHE A 113 -10.96 9.77 -2.71
N LYS A 114 -12.05 9.05 -2.98
CA LYS A 114 -12.91 9.27 -4.15
C LYS A 114 -13.47 10.69 -4.23
N ASN A 115 -13.80 11.27 -3.08
CA ASN A 115 -14.32 12.63 -2.95
C ASN A 115 -13.36 13.56 -2.20
N ASN A 116 -12.11 13.13 -1.99
CA ASN A 116 -11.10 13.88 -1.24
C ASN A 116 -9.72 13.68 -1.88
N LEU A 117 -9.57 14.22 -3.10
CA LEU A 117 -8.31 14.15 -3.85
C LEU A 117 -7.19 14.90 -3.14
N GLU A 118 -7.48 16.04 -2.50
CA GLU A 118 -6.48 16.84 -1.79
C GLU A 118 -5.78 16.01 -0.72
N LEU A 119 -6.54 15.31 0.12
CA LEU A 119 -5.98 14.35 1.10
C LEU A 119 -5.13 13.26 0.44
N CYS A 120 -5.57 12.74 -0.71
CA CYS A 120 -4.83 11.70 -1.42
C CYS A 120 -3.49 12.19 -1.99
N VAL A 121 -3.46 13.43 -2.49
CA VAL A 121 -2.25 14.09 -3.00
C VAL A 121 -1.27 14.37 -1.85
N ASP A 122 -1.78 14.80 -0.70
CA ASP A 122 -0.96 15.04 0.50
C ASP A 122 -0.29 13.75 1.00
N GLU A 123 -0.99 12.61 0.93
CA GLU A 123 -0.43 11.32 1.34
C GLU A 123 0.46 10.65 0.26
N CYS A 124 0.13 10.83 -1.02
CA CYS A 124 0.76 10.11 -2.11
C CYS A 124 1.35 11.06 -3.17
N PRO A 125 2.69 11.20 -3.23
CA PRO A 125 3.32 12.04 -4.26
C PRO A 125 3.15 11.51 -5.69
N GLY A 126 2.69 10.26 -5.85
CA GLY A 126 2.41 9.66 -7.15
C GLY A 126 1.01 9.97 -7.70
N VAL A 127 0.16 10.65 -6.93
CA VAL A 127 -1.20 11.00 -7.34
C VAL A 127 -1.21 12.36 -8.02
N ARG A 128 -1.89 12.45 -9.18
CA ARG A 128 -2.08 13.70 -9.93
C ARG A 128 -3.52 13.82 -10.42
N SER A 129 -4.09 15.02 -10.30
CA SER A 129 -5.45 15.29 -10.78
C SER A 129 -5.57 15.00 -12.29
N LEU A 130 -6.74 14.48 -12.70
CA LEU A 130 -7.10 14.33 -14.12
C LEU A 130 -7.72 15.59 -14.72
N CYS A 131 -7.83 16.69 -13.96
CA CYS A 131 -8.41 17.92 -14.51
C CYS A 131 -7.70 18.29 -15.82
N PRO A 132 -8.43 18.45 -16.93
CA PRO A 132 -7.89 19.17 -18.06
C PRO A 132 -7.59 20.58 -17.55
N ASP A 133 -6.45 21.14 -17.92
CA ASP A 133 -6.14 22.54 -17.67
C ASP A 133 -7.40 23.38 -17.95
N SER A 134 -7.83 24.13 -16.95
CA SER A 134 -8.77 25.21 -17.18
C SER A 134 -8.19 26.09 -18.28
N ILE A 135 -9.02 26.35 -19.29
CA ILE A 135 -8.84 27.30 -20.40
C ILE A 135 -8.10 28.57 -19.94
#